data_AF-A0AAV1FEC3-F1
#
_entry.id   AF-A0AAV1FEC3-F1
#
_cell.length_a   1.000
_cell.length_b   1.000
_cell.length_c   1.000
_cell.angle_alpha   90.00
_cell.angle_beta   90.00
_cell.angle_gamma   90.00
#
_symmetry.space_group_name_H-M   'P 1'
#
loop_
_entity.id
_entity.type
_entity.pdbx_description
1 polymer ?
#
loop_
_entity_poly.entity_id
_entity_poly.type
_entity_poly.pdbx_seq_one_letter_code
_entity_poly.pdbx_strand_id
1 'polypeptide(L)'
;MRILKEVLSANGNSERAELLKDHADVEVCTLVLNILDKVKTETTADLNVSHEQKSKSATERHERNVEELQKKHQREQSELTEKFQAAENDLKAEVRTLTADLQVYDQLKRRVEESTFKKDLRRNVQAHGSPGAFWESEQESLVFVIEMKSQRVQEQSRKLQQMEDLVEKNLALEDQIVHVLQQNEDLNVRIENYQTLIQQLSKEQQDLKVALERQAVMTQNLSQEKEQLMFKLRHRDSCPTIHLPAMMQEIAPR
;
A
#
# COMPACT_ATOMS: atom_id res chain seq x y z
N MET A 1 -7.05 81.48 -51.09
CA MET A 1 -7.90 80.32 -50.70
C MET A 1 -7.96 79.22 -51.76
N ARG A 2 -8.18 79.51 -53.05
CA ARG A 2 -8.26 78.48 -54.11
C ARG A 2 -6.96 77.67 -54.28
N ILE A 3 -5.83 78.38 -54.36
CA ILE A 3 -4.48 77.77 -54.52
C ILE A 3 -4.11 76.86 -53.35
N LEU A 4 -4.38 77.27 -52.09
CA LEU A 4 -4.09 76.43 -50.92
C LEU A 4 -4.87 75.10 -50.95
N LYS A 5 -6.14 75.12 -51.40
CA LYS A 5 -6.96 73.92 -51.52
C LYS A 5 -6.41 72.97 -52.59
N GLU A 6 -5.92 73.52 -53.70
CA GLU A 6 -5.28 72.77 -54.78
C GLU A 6 -3.97 72.13 -54.31
N VAL A 7 -3.14 72.86 -53.55
CA VAL A 7 -1.89 72.35 -52.95
C VAL A 7 -2.14 71.24 -51.93
N LEU A 8 -3.17 71.36 -51.08
CA LEU A 8 -3.54 70.31 -50.12
C LEU A 8 -4.09 69.05 -50.81
N SER A 9 -4.62 69.18 -52.03
CA SER A 9 -5.23 68.07 -52.80
C SER A 9 -4.26 67.38 -53.77
N ALA A 10 -3.20 68.08 -54.18
CA ALA A 10 -2.13 67.52 -55.01
C ALA A 10 -1.47 66.32 -54.31
N ASN A 11 -1.00 65.32 -55.06
CA ASN A 11 -0.60 64.03 -54.48
C ASN A 11 0.93 63.92 -54.30
N GLY A 12 1.71 64.76 -54.99
CA GLY A 12 3.17 64.74 -54.98
C GLY A 12 3.82 66.05 -54.52
N ASN A 13 4.99 65.97 -53.88
CA ASN A 13 5.75 67.16 -53.46
C ASN A 13 6.18 68.03 -54.67
N SER A 14 6.40 67.43 -55.85
CA SER A 14 6.74 68.14 -57.08
C SER A 14 5.56 68.98 -57.61
N GLU A 15 4.36 68.42 -57.61
CA GLU A 15 3.13 69.08 -58.06
C GLU A 15 2.76 70.25 -57.11
N ARG A 16 2.96 70.07 -55.81
CA ARG A 16 2.77 71.11 -54.79
C ARG A 16 3.77 72.27 -54.90
N ALA A 17 5.03 71.96 -55.22
CA ALA A 17 6.07 72.98 -55.41
C ALA A 17 5.82 73.83 -56.66
N GLU A 18 5.27 73.23 -57.71
CA GLU A 18 4.93 73.91 -58.96
C GLU A 18 3.75 74.87 -58.79
N LEU A 19 2.72 74.48 -58.03
CA LEU A 19 1.54 75.31 -57.70
C LEU A 19 1.86 76.50 -56.78
N LEU A 20 2.97 76.46 -56.05
CA LEU A 20 3.39 77.52 -55.11
C LEU A 20 4.45 78.48 -55.68
N LYS A 21 4.96 78.23 -56.89
CA LYS A 21 6.08 78.95 -57.51
C LYS A 21 5.80 80.42 -57.81
N ASP A 22 4.54 80.77 -58.09
CA ASP A 22 4.11 82.11 -58.49
C ASP A 22 3.53 82.95 -57.34
N HIS A 23 3.65 82.47 -56.10
CA HIS A 23 3.11 83.14 -54.92
C HIS A 23 4.09 84.19 -54.37
N ALA A 24 3.58 85.37 -54.00
CA ALA A 24 4.41 86.54 -53.66
C ALA A 24 5.23 86.43 -52.35
N ASP A 25 4.91 85.46 -51.49
CA ASP A 25 5.55 85.26 -50.17
C ASP A 25 6.28 83.90 -50.13
N VAL A 26 7.59 83.96 -50.33
CA VAL A 26 8.47 82.79 -50.44
C VAL A 26 8.67 82.11 -49.08
N GLU A 27 8.71 82.87 -47.98
CA GLU A 27 8.88 82.33 -46.63
C GLU A 27 7.65 81.52 -46.20
N VAL A 28 6.45 82.01 -46.52
CA VAL A 28 5.21 81.27 -46.27
C VAL A 28 5.14 80.00 -47.13
N CYS A 29 5.54 80.05 -48.39
CA CYS A 29 5.53 78.86 -49.27
C CYS A 29 6.52 77.78 -48.79
N THR A 30 7.72 78.17 -48.36
CA THR A 30 8.72 77.22 -47.82
C THR A 30 8.27 76.62 -46.49
N LEU A 31 7.66 77.40 -45.60
CA LEU A 31 7.08 76.89 -44.35
C LEU A 31 5.95 75.88 -44.60
N VAL A 32 5.06 76.16 -45.56
CA VAL A 32 3.96 75.25 -45.94
C VAL A 32 4.51 73.93 -46.49
N LEU A 33 5.52 73.96 -47.35
CA LEU A 33 6.17 72.75 -47.86
C LEU A 33 6.85 71.95 -46.74
N ASN A 34 7.53 72.60 -45.80
CA ASN A 34 8.16 71.95 -44.65
C ASN A 34 7.14 71.31 -43.70
N ILE A 35 6.02 71.98 -43.43
CA ILE A 35 4.94 71.42 -42.60
C ILE A 35 4.30 70.22 -43.31
N LEU A 36 4.05 70.30 -44.61
CA LEU A 36 3.52 69.18 -45.39
C LEU A 36 4.45 67.98 -45.39
N ASP A 37 5.76 68.21 -45.53
CA ASP A 37 6.77 67.15 -45.46
C ASP A 37 6.87 66.54 -44.05
N LYS A 38 6.84 67.38 -43.00
CA LYS A 38 6.81 66.92 -41.61
C LYS A 38 5.55 66.11 -41.30
N VAL A 39 4.37 66.58 -41.69
CA VAL A 39 3.10 65.86 -41.52
C VAL A 39 3.13 64.54 -42.28
N LYS A 40 3.65 64.53 -43.52
CA LYS A 40 3.80 63.29 -44.30
C LYS A 40 4.73 62.30 -43.61
N THR A 41 5.91 62.74 -43.18
CA THR A 41 6.90 61.88 -42.50
C THR A 41 6.37 61.33 -41.18
N GLU A 42 5.78 62.17 -40.34
CA GLU A 42 5.16 61.76 -39.07
C GLU A 42 3.99 60.80 -39.29
N THR A 43 3.09 61.10 -40.23
CA THR A 43 1.99 60.19 -40.59
C THR A 43 2.50 58.85 -41.13
N THR A 44 3.56 58.86 -41.96
CA THR A 44 4.16 57.61 -42.45
C THR A 44 4.84 56.82 -41.33
N ALA A 45 5.48 57.49 -40.37
CA ALA A 45 6.09 56.85 -39.21
C ALA A 45 5.02 56.21 -38.31
N ASP A 46 3.94 56.93 -38.01
CA ASP A 46 2.82 56.41 -37.22
C ASP A 46 2.13 55.22 -37.90
N LEU A 47 1.91 55.31 -39.22
CA LEU A 47 1.37 54.19 -40.00
C LEU A 47 2.30 52.98 -39.99
N ASN A 48 3.63 53.18 -40.08
CA ASN A 48 4.61 52.11 -40.02
C ASN A 48 4.62 51.44 -38.64
N VAL A 49 4.61 52.21 -37.55
CA VAL A 49 4.53 51.68 -36.18
C VAL A 49 3.22 50.90 -35.98
N SER A 50 2.09 51.44 -36.43
CA SER A 50 0.79 50.75 -36.36
C SER A 50 0.79 49.45 -37.17
N HIS A 51 1.39 49.46 -38.36
CA HIS A 51 1.51 48.29 -39.22
C HIS A 51 2.41 47.22 -38.59
N GLU A 52 3.57 47.60 -38.06
CA GLU A 52 4.49 46.70 -37.36
C GLU A 52 3.83 46.06 -36.14
N GLN A 53 3.13 46.86 -35.31
CA GLN A 53 2.40 46.36 -34.15
C GLN A 53 1.28 45.38 -34.55
N LYS A 54 0.50 45.69 -35.60
CA LYS A 54 -0.55 44.80 -36.11
C LYS A 54 0.04 43.51 -36.68
N SER A 55 1.13 43.60 -37.42
CA SER A 55 1.87 42.45 -37.97
C SER A 55 2.34 41.54 -36.84
N LYS A 56 3.04 42.09 -35.84
CA LYS A 56 3.52 41.35 -34.67
C LYS A 56 2.39 40.70 -33.88
N SER A 57 1.30 41.43 -33.65
CA SER A 57 0.12 40.89 -32.95
C SER A 57 -0.56 39.76 -33.74
N ALA A 58 -0.52 39.82 -35.08
CA ALA A 58 -1.05 38.78 -35.94
C ALA A 58 -0.16 37.54 -35.94
N THR A 59 1.17 37.69 -36.00
CA THR A 59 2.11 36.58 -35.94
C THR A 59 2.03 35.85 -34.59
N GLU A 60 2.02 36.59 -33.48
CA GLU A 60 1.87 35.99 -32.14
C GLU A 60 0.54 35.25 -31.97
N ARG A 61 -0.55 35.78 -32.53
CA ARG A 61 -1.85 35.11 -32.50
C ARG A 61 -1.85 33.84 -33.34
N HIS A 62 -1.21 33.88 -34.52
CA HIS A 62 -1.08 32.71 -35.37
C HIS A 62 -0.24 31.62 -34.68
N GLU A 63 0.90 31.97 -34.09
CA GLU A 63 1.77 31.03 -33.37
C GLU A 63 1.04 30.38 -32.19
N ARG A 64 0.34 31.17 -31.36
CA ARG A 64 -0.52 30.64 -30.28
C ARG A 64 -1.58 29.67 -30.79
N ASN A 65 -2.28 30.01 -31.88
CA ASN A 65 -3.30 29.13 -32.45
C ASN A 65 -2.68 27.81 -32.98
N VAL A 66 -1.49 27.86 -33.57
CA VAL A 66 -0.77 26.67 -34.04
C VAL A 66 -0.38 25.77 -32.87
N GLU A 67 0.17 26.33 -31.79
CA GLU A 67 0.52 25.56 -30.59
C GLU A 67 -0.71 24.91 -29.93
N GLU A 68 -1.83 25.64 -29.82
CA GLU A 68 -3.07 25.11 -29.28
C GLU A 68 -3.62 23.96 -30.13
N LEU A 69 -3.59 24.11 -31.46
CA LEU A 69 -3.99 23.06 -32.39
C LEU A 69 -3.09 21.82 -32.28
N GLN A 70 -1.77 22.00 -32.15
CA GLN A 70 -0.83 20.89 -31.95
C GLN A 70 -1.10 20.15 -30.63
N LYS A 71 -1.29 20.87 -29.52
CA LYS A 71 -1.62 20.29 -28.22
C LYS A 71 -2.95 19.54 -28.26
N LYS A 72 -3.96 20.09 -28.95
CA LYS A 72 -5.25 19.44 -29.13
C LYS A 72 -5.11 18.15 -29.94
N HIS A 73 -4.40 18.20 -31.07
CA HIS A 73 -4.16 17.03 -31.91
C HIS A 73 -3.42 15.92 -31.16
N GLN A 74 -2.37 16.26 -30.41
CA GLN A 74 -1.62 15.29 -29.61
C GLN A 74 -2.51 14.64 -28.54
N ARG A 75 -3.36 15.43 -27.87
CA ARG A 75 -4.32 14.91 -26.89
C ARG A 75 -5.32 13.95 -27.54
N GLU A 76 -5.93 14.34 -28.65
CA GLU A 76 -6.88 13.51 -29.38
C GLU A 76 -6.22 12.21 -29.87
N GLN A 77 -4.97 12.28 -30.32
CA GLN A 77 -4.20 11.11 -30.72
C GLN A 77 -3.93 10.16 -29.55
N SER A 78 -3.52 10.67 -28.38
CA SER A 78 -3.32 9.87 -27.19
C SER A 78 -4.62 9.23 -26.71
N GLU A 79 -5.70 10.02 -26.60
CA GLU A 79 -7.02 9.50 -26.19
C GLU A 79 -7.55 8.43 -27.14
N LEU A 80 -7.35 8.61 -28.46
CA LEU A 80 -7.74 7.61 -29.45
C LEU A 80 -6.92 6.34 -29.32
N THR A 81 -5.60 6.47 -29.10
CA THR A 81 -4.70 5.33 -28.90
C THR A 81 -5.04 4.56 -27.64
N GLU A 82 -5.31 5.24 -26.53
CA GLU A 82 -5.74 4.63 -25.27
C GLU A 82 -7.07 3.88 -25.43
N LYS A 83 -8.07 4.49 -26.07
CA LYS A 83 -9.36 3.84 -26.34
C LYS A 83 -9.20 2.61 -27.24
N PHE A 84 -8.36 2.72 -28.27
CA PHE A 84 -8.07 1.59 -29.16
C PHE A 84 -7.40 0.45 -28.40
N GLN A 85 -6.39 0.75 -27.59
CA GLN A 85 -5.66 -0.27 -26.83
C GLN A 85 -6.52 -0.91 -25.74
N ALA A 86 -7.41 -0.15 -25.11
CA ALA A 86 -8.41 -0.69 -24.18
C ALA A 86 -9.35 -1.68 -24.90
N ALA A 87 -9.94 -1.28 -26.03
CA ALA A 87 -10.81 -2.15 -26.82
C ALA A 87 -10.07 -3.39 -27.37
N GLU A 88 -8.81 -3.24 -27.79
CA GLU A 88 -7.97 -4.34 -28.22
C GLU A 88 -7.70 -5.33 -27.08
N ASN A 89 -7.44 -4.84 -25.86
CA ASN A 89 -7.22 -5.67 -24.69
C ASN A 89 -8.48 -6.42 -24.27
N ASP A 90 -9.64 -5.76 -24.30
CA ASP A 90 -10.94 -6.37 -24.03
C ASP A 90 -11.23 -7.49 -25.03
N LEU A 91 -11.04 -7.22 -26.33
CA LEU A 91 -11.23 -8.22 -27.38
C LEU A 91 -10.25 -9.39 -27.24
N LYS A 92 -8.98 -9.13 -26.89
CA LYS A 92 -8.00 -10.19 -26.60
C LYS A 92 -8.41 -11.02 -25.38
N ALA A 93 -9.01 -10.42 -24.36
CA ALA A 93 -9.52 -11.15 -23.21
C ALA A 93 -10.69 -12.06 -23.60
N GLU A 94 -11.64 -11.54 -24.37
CA GLU A 94 -12.78 -12.31 -24.89
C GLU A 94 -12.34 -13.48 -25.77
N VAL A 95 -11.40 -13.25 -26.70
CA VAL A 95 -10.83 -14.31 -27.55
C VAL A 95 -10.17 -15.41 -26.71
N ARG A 96 -9.45 -15.06 -25.64
CA ARG A 96 -8.86 -16.07 -24.72
C ARG A 96 -9.93 -16.89 -24.02
N THR A 97 -10.98 -16.25 -23.51
CA THR A 97 -12.11 -16.93 -22.87
C THR A 97 -12.80 -17.88 -23.84
N LEU A 98 -13.16 -17.40 -25.03
CA LEU A 98 -13.79 -18.24 -26.06
C LEU A 98 -12.88 -19.39 -26.52
N THR A 99 -11.58 -19.16 -26.60
CA THR A 99 -10.61 -20.23 -26.92
C THR A 99 -10.57 -21.30 -25.83
N ALA A 100 -10.61 -20.89 -24.55
CA ALA A 100 -10.67 -21.84 -23.44
C ALA A 100 -11.99 -22.62 -23.44
N ASP A 101 -13.12 -21.97 -23.67
CA ASP A 101 -14.43 -22.61 -23.77
C ASP A 101 -14.50 -23.61 -24.93
N LEU A 102 -13.93 -23.25 -26.10
CA LEU A 102 -13.80 -24.15 -27.25
C LEU A 102 -12.97 -25.39 -26.90
N GLN A 103 -11.84 -25.22 -26.19
CA GLN A 103 -11.03 -26.35 -25.74
C GLN A 103 -11.79 -27.28 -24.79
N VAL A 104 -12.58 -26.72 -23.87
CA VAL A 104 -13.44 -27.50 -22.97
C VAL A 104 -14.50 -28.25 -23.77
N TYR A 105 -15.14 -27.60 -24.74
CA TYR A 105 -16.13 -28.21 -25.62
C TYR A 105 -15.53 -29.35 -26.47
N ASP A 106 -14.36 -29.15 -27.06
CA ASP A 106 -13.67 -30.17 -27.86
C ASP A 106 -13.26 -31.38 -27.00
N GLN A 107 -12.84 -31.15 -25.76
CA GLN A 107 -12.58 -32.24 -24.80
C GLN A 107 -13.85 -33.00 -24.44
N LEU A 108 -14.96 -32.30 -24.24
CA LEU A 108 -16.25 -32.92 -23.95
C LEU A 108 -16.74 -33.74 -25.16
N LYS A 109 -16.61 -33.20 -26.38
CA LYS A 109 -16.96 -33.90 -27.63
C LYS A 109 -16.16 -35.19 -27.80
N ARG A 110 -14.84 -35.16 -27.58
CA ARG A 110 -13.98 -36.37 -27.61
C ARG A 110 -14.41 -37.40 -26.57
N ARG A 111 -14.69 -36.97 -25.34
CA ARG A 111 -15.20 -37.87 -24.30
C ARG A 111 -16.54 -38.50 -24.67
N VAL A 112 -17.48 -37.72 -25.21
CA VAL A 112 -18.75 -38.23 -25.72
C VAL A 112 -18.50 -39.29 -26.81
N GLU A 113 -17.57 -39.05 -27.74
CA GLU A 113 -17.18 -40.02 -28.76
C GLU A 113 -16.64 -41.34 -28.19
N GLU A 114 -15.89 -41.27 -27.09
CA GLU A 114 -15.28 -42.42 -26.42
C GLU A 114 -16.19 -43.06 -25.34
N SER A 115 -17.26 -42.36 -24.95
CA SER A 115 -18.14 -42.68 -23.83
C SER A 115 -18.78 -44.06 -23.99
N THR A 116 -18.86 -44.80 -22.89
CA THR A 116 -19.56 -46.10 -22.85
C THR A 116 -21.01 -45.93 -23.25
N PHE A 117 -21.66 -44.84 -22.85
CA PHE A 117 -23.05 -44.57 -23.20
C PHE A 117 -23.25 -44.41 -24.73
N LYS A 118 -22.28 -43.81 -25.45
CA LYS A 118 -22.32 -43.75 -26.91
C LYS A 118 -22.11 -45.12 -27.56
N LYS A 119 -21.22 -45.95 -27.00
CA LYS A 119 -21.01 -47.33 -27.46
C LYS A 119 -22.25 -48.20 -27.22
N ASP A 120 -22.88 -48.05 -26.06
CA ASP A 120 -24.10 -48.77 -25.69
C ASP A 120 -25.28 -48.35 -26.54
N LEU A 121 -25.41 -47.03 -26.82
CA LEU A 121 -26.42 -46.52 -27.74
C LEU A 121 -26.27 -47.13 -29.14
N ARG A 122 -25.05 -47.13 -29.69
CA ARG A 122 -24.76 -47.78 -30.99
C ARG A 122 -25.07 -49.27 -30.97
N ARG A 123 -24.70 -49.97 -29.89
CA ARG A 123 -24.99 -51.40 -29.72
C ARG A 123 -26.49 -51.67 -29.66
N ASN A 124 -27.26 -50.82 -28.99
CA ASN A 124 -28.70 -50.93 -28.88
C ASN A 124 -29.38 -50.78 -30.25
N VAL A 125 -29.00 -49.75 -31.01
CA VAL A 125 -29.48 -49.54 -32.39
C VAL A 125 -29.13 -50.73 -33.28
N GLN A 126 -27.92 -51.30 -33.13
CA GLN A 126 -27.53 -52.49 -33.89
C GLN A 126 -28.33 -53.74 -33.51
N ALA A 127 -28.67 -53.91 -32.23
CA ALA A 127 -29.39 -55.08 -31.73
C ALA A 127 -30.90 -55.03 -32.01
N HIS A 128 -31.50 -53.84 -31.99
CA HIS A 128 -32.95 -53.66 -32.03
C HIS A 128 -33.46 -52.88 -33.26
N GLY A 129 -32.55 -52.35 -34.08
CA GLY A 129 -32.88 -51.50 -35.22
C GLY A 129 -32.95 -50.02 -34.85
N SER A 130 -32.97 -49.17 -35.88
CA SER A 130 -33.11 -47.72 -35.73
C SER A 130 -34.49 -47.35 -35.17
N PRO A 131 -34.58 -46.52 -34.13
CA PRO A 131 -35.85 -45.96 -33.66
C PRO A 131 -36.37 -44.82 -34.58
N GLY A 132 -35.63 -44.47 -35.64
CA GLY A 132 -35.91 -43.34 -36.54
C GLY A 132 -35.01 -42.13 -36.25
N ALA A 133 -34.70 -41.36 -37.30
CA ALA A 133 -33.69 -40.30 -37.27
C ALA A 133 -33.90 -39.24 -36.18
N PHE A 134 -35.16 -38.89 -35.90
CA PHE A 134 -35.49 -37.95 -34.83
C PHE A 134 -35.03 -38.48 -33.45
N TRP A 135 -35.38 -39.73 -33.12
CA TRP A 135 -35.06 -40.32 -31.83
C TRP A 135 -33.58 -40.62 -31.67
N GLU A 136 -32.88 -40.99 -32.74
CA GLU A 136 -31.43 -41.13 -32.71
C GLU A 136 -30.74 -39.81 -32.37
N SER A 137 -31.17 -38.70 -33.00
CA SER A 137 -30.63 -37.36 -32.70
C SER A 137 -30.90 -36.93 -31.25
N GLU A 138 -32.10 -37.21 -30.74
CA GLU A 138 -32.43 -36.96 -29.33
C GLU A 138 -31.58 -37.81 -28.38
N GLN A 139 -31.40 -39.10 -28.67
CA GLN A 139 -30.55 -40.00 -27.88
C GLN A 139 -29.08 -39.56 -27.90
N GLU A 140 -28.55 -39.14 -29.06
CA GLU A 140 -27.20 -38.58 -29.15
C GLU A 140 -27.05 -37.28 -28.35
N SER A 141 -28.07 -36.41 -28.37
CA SER A 141 -28.09 -35.18 -27.56
C SER A 141 -28.11 -35.50 -26.07
N LEU A 142 -28.86 -36.53 -25.65
CA LEU A 142 -28.89 -37.00 -24.27
C LEU A 142 -27.54 -37.58 -23.82
N VAL A 143 -26.80 -38.28 -24.70
CA VAL A 143 -25.42 -38.73 -24.42
C VAL A 143 -24.56 -37.53 -24.00
N PHE A 144 -24.66 -36.43 -24.76
CA PHE A 144 -23.88 -35.22 -24.49
C PHE A 144 -24.23 -34.61 -23.11
N VAL A 145 -25.53 -34.50 -22.81
CA VAL A 145 -25.99 -33.98 -21.50
C VAL A 145 -25.57 -34.89 -20.34
N ILE A 146 -25.63 -36.20 -20.51
CA ILE A 146 -25.18 -37.17 -19.51
C ILE A 146 -23.68 -37.00 -19.24
N GLU A 147 -22.86 -36.93 -20.28
CA GLU A 147 -21.41 -36.75 -20.12
C GLU A 147 -21.08 -35.41 -19.44
N MET A 148 -21.78 -34.34 -19.81
CA MET A 148 -21.66 -33.03 -19.16
C MET A 148 -22.01 -33.10 -17.66
N LYS A 149 -23.11 -33.78 -17.31
CA LYS A 149 -23.52 -33.95 -15.90
C LYS A 149 -22.52 -34.82 -15.14
N SER A 150 -22.02 -35.89 -15.74
CA SER A 150 -20.99 -36.77 -15.16
C SER A 150 -19.71 -35.99 -14.85
N GLN A 151 -19.25 -35.12 -15.76
CA GLN A 151 -18.10 -34.25 -15.52
C GLN A 151 -18.34 -33.32 -14.34
N ARG A 152 -19.53 -32.71 -14.24
CA ARG A 152 -19.86 -31.82 -13.11
C ARG A 152 -19.84 -32.57 -11.78
N VAL A 153 -20.36 -33.80 -11.75
CA VAL A 153 -20.31 -34.65 -10.55
C VAL A 153 -18.86 -34.96 -10.18
N GLN A 154 -18.03 -35.39 -11.13
CA GLN A 154 -16.60 -35.67 -10.88
C GLN A 154 -15.85 -34.43 -10.34
N GLU A 155 -16.13 -33.24 -10.87
CA GLU A 155 -15.56 -31.99 -10.37
C GLU A 155 -15.98 -31.71 -8.93
N GLN A 156 -17.26 -31.87 -8.62
CA GLN A 156 -17.77 -31.72 -7.25
C GLN A 156 -17.16 -32.75 -6.30
N SER A 157 -17.00 -34.00 -6.72
CA SER A 157 -16.31 -35.03 -5.93
C SER A 157 -14.86 -34.66 -5.65
N ARG A 158 -14.12 -34.10 -6.61
CA ARG A 158 -12.74 -33.65 -6.38
C ARG A 158 -12.69 -32.51 -5.36
N LYS A 159 -13.62 -31.55 -5.43
CA LYS A 159 -13.72 -30.46 -4.46
C LYS A 159 -14.08 -30.97 -3.07
N LEU A 160 -14.96 -31.96 -3.00
CA LEU A 160 -15.34 -32.59 -1.73
C LEU A 160 -14.12 -33.26 -1.08
N GLN A 161 -13.34 -34.04 -1.84
CA GLN A 161 -12.11 -34.65 -1.34
C GLN A 161 -11.11 -33.60 -0.81
N GLN A 162 -10.90 -32.51 -1.56
CA GLN A 162 -10.04 -31.42 -1.10
C GLN A 162 -10.54 -30.79 0.21
N MET A 163 -11.85 -30.70 0.40
CA MET A 163 -12.45 -30.18 1.63
C MET A 163 -12.29 -31.16 2.79
N GLU A 164 -12.46 -32.46 2.54
CA GLU A 164 -12.19 -33.53 3.52
C GLU A 164 -10.73 -33.48 4.00
N ASP A 165 -9.77 -33.37 3.07
CA ASP A 165 -8.35 -33.24 3.40
C ASP A 165 -8.05 -31.99 4.26
N LEU A 166 -8.77 -30.89 4.05
CA LEU A 166 -8.64 -29.67 4.85
C LEU A 166 -9.25 -29.84 6.24
N VAL A 167 -10.37 -30.55 6.36
CA VAL A 167 -11.00 -30.86 7.66
C VAL A 167 -10.07 -31.74 8.50
N GLU A 168 -9.47 -32.77 7.91
CA GLU A 168 -8.51 -33.63 8.60
C GLU A 168 -7.30 -32.84 9.13
N LYS A 169 -6.74 -31.93 8.32
CA LYS A 169 -5.66 -31.04 8.75
C LYS A 169 -6.09 -30.11 9.89
N ASN A 170 -7.32 -29.60 9.84
CA ASN A 170 -7.84 -28.71 10.87
C ASN A 170 -7.96 -29.46 12.21
N LEU A 171 -8.56 -30.65 12.20
CA LEU A 171 -8.65 -31.50 13.39
C LEU A 171 -7.27 -31.81 13.98
N ALA A 172 -6.28 -32.14 13.15
CA ALA A 172 -4.92 -32.39 13.62
C ALA A 172 -4.24 -31.15 14.24
N LEU A 173 -4.60 -29.94 13.77
CA LEU A 173 -4.13 -28.68 14.36
C LEU A 173 -4.87 -28.37 15.67
N GLU A 174 -6.17 -28.64 15.76
CA GLU A 174 -6.95 -28.50 16.99
C GLU A 174 -6.37 -29.39 18.10
N ASP A 175 -6.04 -30.64 17.79
CA ASP A 175 -5.39 -31.57 18.74
C ASP A 175 -4.03 -31.04 19.21
N GLN A 176 -3.23 -30.47 18.30
CA GLN A 176 -1.94 -29.84 18.65
C GLN A 176 -2.13 -28.63 19.57
N ILE A 177 -3.14 -27.78 19.29
CA ILE A 177 -3.46 -26.63 20.14
C ILE A 177 -3.83 -27.10 21.54
N VAL A 178 -4.71 -28.10 21.66
CA VAL A 178 -5.11 -28.67 22.96
C VAL A 178 -3.88 -29.19 23.70
N HIS A 179 -2.98 -29.92 23.02
CA HIS A 179 -1.77 -30.43 23.65
C HIS A 179 -0.86 -29.30 24.17
N VAL A 180 -0.64 -28.26 23.37
CA VAL A 180 0.18 -27.10 23.77
C VAL A 180 -0.46 -26.34 24.93
N LEU A 181 -1.78 -26.16 24.93
CA LEU A 181 -2.50 -25.52 26.04
C LEU A 181 -2.36 -26.34 27.33
N GLN A 182 -2.46 -27.66 27.25
CA GLN A 182 -2.25 -28.53 28.40
C GLN A 182 -0.82 -28.45 28.93
N GLN A 183 0.19 -28.41 28.06
CA GLN A 183 1.58 -28.20 28.46
C GLN A 183 1.80 -26.83 29.12
N ASN A 184 1.14 -25.79 28.62
CA ASN A 184 1.22 -24.44 29.19
C ASN A 184 0.64 -24.41 30.62
N GLU A 185 -0.51 -25.06 30.81
CA GLU A 185 -1.13 -25.17 32.12
C GLU A 185 -0.25 -25.94 33.12
N ASP A 186 0.36 -27.05 32.70
CA ASP A 186 1.31 -27.80 33.55
C ASP A 186 2.52 -26.93 33.95
N LEU A 187 3.02 -26.10 33.03
CA LEU A 187 4.09 -25.14 33.33
C LEU A 187 3.64 -24.05 34.30
N ASN A 188 2.42 -23.52 34.17
CA ASN A 188 1.87 -22.52 35.08
C ASN A 188 1.78 -23.08 36.51
N VAL A 189 1.24 -24.30 36.67
CA VAL A 189 1.19 -24.98 37.98
C VAL A 189 2.59 -25.17 38.57
N ARG A 190 3.59 -25.53 37.76
CA ARG A 190 4.98 -25.63 38.23
C ARG A 190 5.52 -24.27 38.68
N ILE A 191 5.24 -23.20 37.95
CA ILE A 191 5.66 -21.84 38.31
C ILE A 191 5.04 -21.43 39.64
N GLU A 192 3.74 -21.65 39.86
CA GLU A 192 3.07 -21.35 41.13
C GLU A 192 3.67 -22.10 42.31
N ASN A 193 4.02 -23.38 42.11
CA ASN A 193 4.72 -24.18 43.11
C ASN A 193 6.10 -23.60 43.46
N TYR A 194 6.89 -23.21 42.45
CA TYR A 194 8.20 -22.57 42.69
C TYR A 194 8.06 -21.21 43.37
N GLN A 195 7.06 -20.40 43.00
CA GLN A 195 6.80 -19.12 43.66
C GLN A 195 6.47 -19.31 45.14
N THR A 196 5.64 -20.31 45.47
CA THR A 196 5.31 -20.67 46.85
C THR A 196 6.56 -21.08 47.64
N LEU A 197 7.42 -21.91 47.03
CA LEU A 197 8.68 -22.31 47.64
C LEU A 197 9.63 -21.13 47.86
N ILE A 198 9.75 -20.21 46.89
CA ILE A 198 10.57 -19.00 47.01
C ILE A 198 10.08 -18.13 48.17
N GLN A 199 8.76 -17.93 48.29
CA GLN A 199 8.17 -17.16 49.39
C GLN A 199 8.47 -17.80 50.75
N GLN A 200 8.37 -19.13 50.86
CA GLN A 200 8.68 -19.87 52.07
C GLN A 200 10.17 -19.74 52.45
N LEU A 201 11.08 -19.96 51.49
CA LEU A 201 12.53 -19.83 51.73
C LEU A 201 12.91 -18.38 52.10
N SER A 202 12.29 -17.38 51.47
CA SER A 202 12.51 -15.97 51.79
C SER A 202 12.09 -15.64 53.22
N LYS A 203 10.97 -16.21 53.68
CA LYS A 203 10.51 -16.07 55.06
C LYS A 203 11.48 -16.72 56.05
N GLU A 204 11.89 -17.96 55.79
CA GLU A 204 12.87 -18.66 56.63
C GLU A 204 14.20 -17.91 56.70
N GLN A 205 14.68 -17.36 55.58
CA GLN A 205 15.88 -16.53 55.54
C GLN A 205 15.74 -15.28 56.42
N GLN A 206 14.59 -14.60 56.38
CA GLN A 206 14.32 -13.43 57.20
C GLN A 206 14.24 -13.79 58.70
N ASP A 207 13.58 -14.89 59.04
CA ASP A 207 13.47 -15.38 60.42
C ASP A 207 14.86 -15.74 60.99
N LEU A 208 15.70 -16.42 60.21
CA LEU A 208 17.08 -16.75 60.58
C LEU A 208 17.93 -15.48 60.78
N LYS A 209 17.79 -14.48 59.91
CA LYS A 209 18.50 -13.20 60.04
C LYS A 209 18.13 -12.49 61.35
N VAL A 210 16.84 -12.44 61.67
CA VAL A 210 16.35 -11.85 62.94
C VAL A 210 16.88 -12.63 64.15
N ALA A 211 16.90 -13.97 64.09
CA ALA A 211 17.47 -14.79 65.16
C ALA A 211 18.97 -14.54 65.35
N LEU A 212 19.72 -14.42 64.26
CA LEU A 212 21.15 -14.11 64.27
C LEU A 212 21.43 -12.73 64.88
N GLU A 213 20.67 -11.70 64.50
CA GLU A 213 20.78 -10.35 65.07
C GLU A 213 20.51 -10.36 66.58
N ARG A 214 19.47 -11.07 67.04
CA ARG A 214 19.18 -11.25 68.47
C ARG A 214 20.32 -11.94 69.22
N GLN A 215 20.89 -13.00 68.63
CA GLN A 215 22.02 -13.72 69.23
C GLN A 215 23.28 -12.84 69.30
N ALA A 216 23.54 -12.01 68.29
CA ALA A 216 24.66 -11.08 68.28
C ALA A 216 24.53 -10.03 69.41
N VAL A 217 23.34 -9.45 69.59
CA VAL A 217 23.05 -8.52 70.70
C VAL A 217 23.23 -9.19 72.06
N MET A 218 22.71 -10.41 72.25
CA MET A 218 22.88 -11.17 73.49
C MET A 218 24.36 -11.44 73.78
N THR A 219 25.13 -11.82 72.74
CA THR A 219 26.58 -12.07 72.86
C THR A 219 27.33 -10.80 73.24
N GLN A 220 26.98 -9.66 72.66
CA GLN A 220 27.56 -8.37 73.00
C GLN A 220 27.28 -7.99 74.47
N ASN A 221 26.03 -8.15 74.93
CA ASN A 221 25.65 -7.88 76.32
C ASN A 221 26.41 -8.77 77.31
N LEU A 222 26.49 -10.08 77.03
CA LEU A 222 27.27 -11.02 77.84
C LEU A 222 28.77 -10.68 77.85
N SER A 223 29.31 -10.21 76.71
CA SER A 223 30.71 -9.76 76.64
C SER A 223 30.94 -8.51 77.50
N GLN A 224 30.03 -7.54 77.47
CA GLN A 224 30.10 -6.35 78.31
C GLN A 224 29.97 -6.71 79.80
N GLU A 225 29.02 -7.57 80.17
CA GLU A 225 28.87 -8.06 81.54
C GLU A 225 30.12 -8.80 82.01
N LYS A 226 30.68 -9.67 81.17
CA LYS A 226 31.96 -10.36 81.43
C LYS A 226 33.08 -9.35 81.70
N GLU A 227 33.21 -8.31 80.87
CA GLU A 227 34.22 -7.28 81.05
C GLU A 227 34.02 -6.48 82.36
N GLN A 228 32.78 -6.10 82.67
CA GLN A 228 32.42 -5.44 83.93
C GLN A 228 32.74 -6.32 85.14
N LEU A 229 32.43 -7.61 85.09
CA LEU A 229 32.76 -8.56 86.16
C LEU A 229 34.28 -8.75 86.30
N MET A 230 35.02 -8.86 85.19
CA MET A 230 36.48 -8.91 85.21
C MET A 230 37.10 -7.64 85.79
N PHE A 231 36.54 -6.47 85.46
CA PHE A 231 36.93 -5.20 86.05
C PHE A 231 36.69 -5.21 87.56
N LYS A 232 35.48 -5.58 88.01
CA LYS A 232 35.16 -5.71 89.45
C LYS A 232 36.08 -6.70 90.16
N LEU A 233 36.44 -7.82 89.54
CA LEU A 233 37.34 -8.82 90.12
C LEU A 233 38.77 -8.27 90.29
N ARG A 234 39.31 -7.60 89.27
CA ARG A 234 40.65 -7.00 89.33
C ARG A 234 40.75 -5.82 90.30
N HIS A 235 39.66 -5.10 90.50
CA HIS A 235 39.59 -3.98 91.44
C HIS A 235 38.96 -4.40 92.79
N ARG A 236 38.71 -5.69 93.00
CA ARG A 236 38.19 -6.25 94.27
C ARG A 236 39.18 -6.02 95.41
N ASP A 237 40.46 -5.89 95.10
CA ASP A 237 41.51 -5.60 96.08
C ASP A 237 41.49 -4.14 96.62
N SER A 238 40.49 -3.32 96.24
CA SER A 238 40.21 -2.01 96.88
C SER A 238 39.04 -2.02 97.87
N CYS A 239 38.40 -3.17 98.16
CA CYS A 239 37.50 -3.34 99.31
C CYS A 239 37.63 -4.76 99.89
N PRO A 240 37.92 -4.92 101.20
CA PRO A 240 38.51 -6.15 101.70
C PRO A 240 37.56 -7.36 101.70
N THR A 241 38.11 -8.45 101.18
CA THR A 241 37.87 -9.88 101.41
C THR A 241 36.67 -10.26 102.28
N ILE A 242 35.69 -10.94 101.66
CA ILE A 242 34.77 -11.83 102.37
C ILE A 242 34.96 -13.27 101.86
N HIS A 243 35.26 -14.11 102.85
CA HIS A 243 35.45 -15.55 102.89
C HIS A 243 34.20 -16.30 102.37
N LEU A 244 34.37 -17.37 101.57
CA LEU A 244 33.29 -18.34 101.31
C LEU A 244 33.66 -19.71 101.90
N PRO A 245 32.77 -20.37 102.69
CA PRO A 245 32.96 -21.73 103.18
C PRO A 245 32.53 -22.81 102.18
N ALA A 246 33.23 -23.94 102.21
CA ALA A 246 32.93 -25.15 101.45
C ALA A 246 31.91 -26.03 102.18
N MET A 247 30.96 -26.63 101.43
CA MET A 247 30.36 -27.92 101.76
C MET A 247 30.03 -28.72 100.49
N MET A 248 30.26 -30.01 100.61
CA MET A 248 30.31 -31.06 99.60
C MET A 248 28.92 -31.60 99.26
N GLN A 249 28.74 -32.14 98.05
CA GLN A 249 28.40 -33.56 97.80
C GLN A 249 28.27 -33.82 96.29
N GLU A 250 29.01 -34.80 95.78
CA GLU A 250 28.47 -35.95 95.02
C GLU A 250 29.59 -36.93 94.62
N ILE A 251 29.32 -38.21 94.80
CA ILE A 251 30.05 -39.41 94.35
C ILE A 251 29.03 -40.10 93.41
N ALA A 252 29.30 -40.53 92.19
CA ALA A 252 30.51 -41.16 91.63
C ALA A 252 30.63 -40.90 90.11
N PRO A 253 31.77 -41.30 89.51
CA PRO A 253 31.67 -42.12 88.31
C PRO A 253 32.68 -43.28 88.27
N ARG A 254 32.38 -44.27 87.44
CA ARG A 254 33.20 -44.57 86.26
C ARG A 254 32.41 -45.30 85.19
#